data_AF-A0A178X5R8-F1
#
_entry.id   AF-A0A178X5R8-F1
#
_cell.length_a   1.000
_cell.length_b   1.000
_cell.length_c   1.000
_cell.angle_alpha   90.00
_cell.angle_beta   90.00
_cell.angle_gamma   90.00
#
_symmetry.space_group_name_H-M   'P 1'
#
loop_
_entity.id
_entity.type
_entity.pdbx_description
1 polymer ?
#
loop_
_entity_poly.entity_id
_entity_poly.type
_entity_poly.pdbx_seq_one_letter_code
_entity_poly.pdbx_strand_id
1 'polypeptide(L)'
;MDTPDEARANRVERNRRMLASWRAGASITEIAREHGLSLSWTGRLLRQEGAVLPEIRQGVRRELDVPRIVREYESGETIQRIANAHKASYGTIRRLLLREKVAIRPHGGQNALDRRSTGDTQRH
;
A
#
# COMPACT_ATOMS: atom_id res chain seq x y z
N MET A 1 32.09 -17.24 14.50
CA MET A 1 31.38 -17.76 13.31
C MET A 1 30.40 -18.78 13.82
N ASP A 2 29.10 -18.51 13.76
CA ASP A 2 28.11 -19.55 14.01
C ASP A 2 28.24 -20.63 12.93
N THR A 3 28.23 -21.89 13.34
CA THR A 3 28.22 -23.00 12.39
C THR A 3 26.89 -23.02 11.62
N PRO A 4 26.86 -23.55 10.39
CA PRO A 4 25.63 -23.63 9.60
C PRO A 4 24.46 -24.32 10.32
N ASP A 5 24.77 -25.28 11.21
CA ASP A 5 23.80 -25.99 12.05
C ASP A 5 23.24 -25.13 13.19
N GLU A 6 24.07 -24.36 13.90
CA GLU A 6 23.62 -23.43 14.94
C GLU A 6 22.70 -22.35 14.36
N ALA A 7 23.05 -21.83 13.18
CA ALA A 7 22.21 -20.85 12.48
C ALA A 7 20.85 -21.46 12.07
N ARG A 8 20.81 -22.77 11.75
CA ARG A 8 19.55 -23.47 11.44
C ARG A 8 18.71 -23.68 12.69
N ALA A 9 19.33 -24.13 13.79
CA ALA A 9 18.65 -24.31 15.07
C ALA A 9 18.05 -23.00 15.60
N ASN A 10 18.81 -21.90 15.53
CA ASN A 10 18.35 -20.57 15.95
C ASN A 10 17.14 -20.07 15.15
N ARG A 11 17.07 -20.38 13.84
CA ARG A 11 15.90 -20.04 13.02
C ARG A 11 14.66 -20.85 13.42
N VAL A 12 14.82 -22.15 13.65
CA VAL A 12 13.71 -23.02 14.08
C VAL A 12 13.16 -22.57 15.43
N GLU A 13 14.05 -22.25 16.37
CA GLU A 13 13.67 -21.76 17.70
C GLU A 13 12.91 -20.42 17.61
N ARG A 14 13.40 -19.48 16.78
CA ARG A 14 12.68 -18.23 16.52
C ARG A 14 11.28 -18.48 15.94
N ASN A 15 11.16 -19.36 14.95
CA ASN A 15 9.87 -19.66 14.32
C ASN A 15 8.87 -20.22 15.35
N ARG A 16 9.32 -21.11 16.25
CA ARG A 16 8.50 -21.65 17.33
C ARG A 16 8.01 -20.56 18.29
N ARG A 17 8.88 -19.63 18.66
CA ARG A 17 8.50 -18.48 19.52
C ARG A 17 7.45 -17.60 18.85
N MET A 18 7.65 -17.28 17.57
CA MET A 18 6.67 -16.51 16.79
C MET A 18 5.29 -17.20 16.76
N LEU A 19 5.26 -18.53 16.57
CA LEU A 19 4.03 -19.31 16.56
C LEU A 19 3.36 -19.35 17.93
N ALA A 20 4.14 -19.44 19.01
CA ALA A 20 3.64 -19.39 20.38
C ALA A 20 2.98 -18.03 20.67
N SER A 21 3.63 -16.92 20.30
CA SER A 21 3.06 -15.57 20.44
C SER A 21 1.77 -15.41 19.62
N TRP A 22 1.72 -15.95 18.40
CA TRP A 22 0.50 -15.96 17.59
C TRP A 22 -0.64 -16.74 18.26
N ARG A 23 -0.36 -17.93 18.82
CA ARG A 23 -1.34 -18.74 19.55
C ARG A 23 -1.81 -18.07 20.85
N ALA A 24 -0.96 -17.27 21.47
CA ALA A 24 -1.31 -16.44 22.63
C ALA A 24 -2.19 -15.23 22.25
N GLY A 25 -2.45 -14.99 20.96
CA GLY A 25 -3.31 -13.91 20.47
C GLY A 25 -2.56 -12.63 20.06
N ALA A 26 -1.22 -12.65 20.03
CA ALA A 26 -0.44 -11.50 19.56
C ALA A 26 -0.69 -11.26 18.05
N SER A 27 -0.75 -9.99 17.66
CA SER A 27 -0.91 -9.62 16.26
C SER A 27 0.38 -9.86 15.47
N ILE A 28 0.25 -10.05 14.15
CA ILE A 28 1.40 -10.16 13.23
C ILE A 28 2.34 -8.95 13.39
N THR A 29 1.78 -7.76 13.62
CA THR A 29 2.57 -6.54 13.77
C THR A 29 3.41 -6.53 15.04
N GLU A 30 2.86 -7.03 16.14
CA GLU A 30 3.59 -7.15 17.41
C GLU A 30 4.71 -8.19 17.28
N ILE A 31 4.40 -9.37 16.73
CA ILE A 31 5.38 -10.45 16.52
C ILE A 31 6.52 -9.99 15.59
N ALA A 32 6.19 -9.29 14.50
CA ALA A 32 7.17 -8.76 13.57
C ALA A 32 8.10 -7.74 14.25
N ARG A 33 7.54 -6.85 15.08
CA ARG A 33 8.30 -5.83 15.82
C ARG A 33 9.22 -6.45 16.86
N GLU A 34 8.73 -7.43 17.60
CA GLU A 34 9.49 -8.14 18.64
C GLU A 34 10.71 -8.86 18.07
N HIS A 35 10.58 -9.46 16.88
CA HIS A 35 11.65 -10.22 16.25
C HIS A 35 12.46 -9.42 15.20
N GLY A 36 12.16 -8.14 14.99
CA GLY A 36 12.85 -7.29 14.01
C GLY A 36 12.64 -7.71 12.55
N LEU A 37 11.47 -8.27 12.23
CA LEU A 37 11.15 -8.84 10.93
C LEU A 37 10.14 -7.98 10.17
N SER A 38 10.07 -8.15 8.85
CA SER A 38 9.02 -7.49 8.07
C SER A 38 7.67 -8.20 8.25
N LEU A 39 6.57 -7.43 8.16
CA LEU A 39 5.20 -7.96 8.28
C LEU A 39 4.91 -9.06 7.24
N SER A 40 5.31 -8.83 6.00
CA SER A 40 5.13 -9.78 4.89
C SER A 40 5.88 -11.09 5.14
N TRP A 41 7.12 -11.00 5.64
CA TRP A 41 7.94 -12.17 5.93
C TRP A 41 7.43 -12.93 7.16
N THR A 42 7.05 -12.23 8.23
CA THR A 42 6.42 -12.77 9.44
C THR A 42 5.13 -13.53 9.12
N GLY A 43 4.24 -12.92 8.32
CA GLY A 43 2.99 -13.57 7.90
C GLY A 43 3.23 -14.77 6.99
N ARG A 44 4.24 -14.74 6.12
CA ARG A 44 4.62 -15.91 5.30
C ARG A 44 5.13 -17.06 6.18
N LEU A 45 5.99 -16.75 7.14
CA LEU A 45 6.59 -17.75 8.03
C LEU A 45 5.54 -18.40 8.92
N LEU A 46 4.67 -17.60 9.53
CA LEU A 46 3.58 -18.11 10.36
C LEU A 46 2.62 -19.01 9.55
N ARG A 47 2.29 -18.69 8.28
CA ARG A 47 1.52 -19.60 7.41
C ARG A 47 2.24 -20.93 7.17
N GLN A 48 3.54 -20.88 6.92
CA GLN A 48 4.36 -22.07 6.67
C GLN A 48 4.42 -22.99 7.89
N GLU A 49 4.40 -22.43 9.10
CA GLU A 49 4.35 -23.14 10.39
C GLU A 49 2.91 -23.54 10.80
N GLY A 50 1.91 -23.30 9.95
CA GLY A 50 0.52 -23.75 10.16
C GLY A 50 -0.41 -22.75 10.87
N ALA A 51 -0.02 -21.49 11.03
CA ALA A 51 -0.92 -20.45 11.56
C ALA A 51 -1.99 -20.09 10.53
N VAL A 52 -3.27 -20.18 10.93
CA VAL A 52 -4.40 -19.65 10.17
C VAL A 52 -4.45 -18.14 10.38
N LEU A 53 -3.69 -17.42 9.58
CA LEU A 53 -3.73 -15.96 9.60
C LEU A 53 -4.96 -15.49 8.84
N PRO A 54 -5.71 -14.50 9.37
CA PRO A 54 -6.74 -13.86 8.58
C PRO A 54 -6.10 -13.35 7.29
N GLU A 55 -6.82 -13.45 6.17
CA GLU A 55 -6.41 -12.76 4.96
C GLU A 55 -6.18 -11.30 5.34
N ILE A 56 -4.92 -10.87 5.24
CA ILE A 56 -4.56 -9.46 5.41
C ILE A 56 -5.39 -8.77 4.36
N ARG A 57 -6.46 -8.08 4.78
CA ARG A 57 -7.37 -7.38 3.89
C ARG A 57 -6.50 -6.48 3.04
N GLN A 58 -6.22 -6.90 1.80
CA GLN A 58 -5.56 -6.05 0.83
C GLN A 58 -6.41 -4.80 0.80
N GLY A 59 -5.81 -3.68 1.20
CA GLY A 59 -6.53 -2.47 1.58
C GLY A 59 -7.72 -2.25 0.67
N VAL A 60 -8.90 -2.13 1.28
CA VAL A 60 -10.23 -2.07 0.65
C VAL A 60 -10.08 -1.68 -0.81
N ARG A 61 -10.14 -2.66 -1.71
CA ARG A 61 -10.19 -2.41 -3.15
C ARG A 61 -11.47 -1.61 -3.37
N ARG A 62 -11.36 -0.28 -3.34
CA ARG A 62 -12.44 0.59 -3.77
C ARG A 62 -12.69 0.22 -5.21
N GLU A 63 -13.92 -0.17 -5.50
CA GLU A 63 -14.38 -0.42 -6.85
C GLU A 63 -14.36 0.92 -7.57
N LEU A 64 -13.25 1.19 -8.27
CA LEU A 64 -13.08 2.35 -9.09
C LEU A 64 -13.66 2.03 -10.46
N ASP A 65 -14.56 2.87 -10.95
CA ASP A 65 -15.10 2.75 -12.29
C ASP A 65 -14.01 3.13 -13.31
N VAL A 66 -13.26 2.11 -13.73
CA VAL A 66 -12.14 2.22 -14.67
C VAL A 66 -12.59 2.87 -16.00
N PRO A 67 -13.66 2.41 -16.67
CA PRO A 67 -14.15 3.05 -17.89
C PRO A 67 -14.50 4.53 -17.73
N ARG A 68 -15.05 4.92 -16.57
CA ARG A 68 -15.35 6.33 -16.31
C ARG A 68 -14.07 7.16 -16.10
N ILE A 69 -13.11 6.65 -15.34
CA ILE A 69 -11.83 7.32 -15.09
C ILE A 69 -11.05 7.56 -16.39
N VAL A 70 -11.02 6.57 -17.29
CA VAL A 70 -10.37 6.69 -18.60
C VAL A 70 -11.05 7.78 -19.45
N ARG A 71 -12.39 7.77 -19.53
CA ARG A 71 -13.16 8.78 -20.26
C ARG A 71 -12.93 10.19 -19.73
N GLU A 72 -12.93 10.36 -18.40
CA GLU A 72 -12.64 11.66 -17.76
C GLU A 72 -11.23 12.13 -18.14
N TYR A 73 -10.21 11.27 -18.06
CA TYR A 73 -8.84 11.62 -18.45
C TYR A 73 -8.70 11.96 -19.95
N GLU A 74 -9.33 11.18 -20.82
CA GLU A 74 -9.34 11.41 -22.27
C GLU A 74 -10.02 12.74 -22.64
N SER A 75 -11.11 13.09 -21.93
CA SER A 75 -11.81 14.37 -22.07
C SER A 75 -10.96 15.59 -21.65
N GLY A 76 -9.82 15.35 -20.99
CA GLY A 76 -8.85 16.37 -20.61
C GLY A 76 -8.80 16.69 -19.12
N GLU A 77 -9.52 15.93 -18.29
CA GLU A 77 -9.40 16.10 -16.85
C GLU A 77 -8.03 15.72 -16.32
N THR A 78 -7.61 16.44 -15.27
CA THR A 78 -6.33 16.14 -14.62
C THR A 78 -6.45 14.94 -13.70
N ILE A 79 -5.38 14.15 -13.58
CA ILE A 79 -5.32 12.99 -12.66
C ILE A 79 -5.71 13.40 -11.23
N GLN A 80 -5.39 14.63 -10.82
CA GLN A 80 -5.70 15.14 -9.49
C GLN A 80 -7.20 15.46 -9.29
N ARG A 81 -7.87 16.06 -10.30
CA ARG A 81 -9.33 16.24 -10.28
C ARG A 81 -10.06 14.91 -10.26
N ILE A 82 -9.62 13.95 -11.07
CA ILE A 82 -10.18 12.59 -11.11
C ILE A 82 -9.96 11.89 -9.75
N ALA A 83 -8.76 11.98 -9.17
CA ALA A 83 -8.48 11.41 -7.86
C ALA A 83 -9.43 11.95 -6.77
N ASN A 84 -9.67 13.27 -6.76
CA ASN A 84 -10.61 13.88 -5.83
C ASN A 84 -12.06 13.42 -6.05
N ALA A 85 -12.51 13.39 -7.31
CA ALA A 85 -13.86 12.97 -7.68
C ALA A 85 -14.15 11.51 -7.29
N HIS A 86 -13.17 10.62 -7.45
CA HIS A 86 -13.27 9.20 -7.14
C HIS A 86 -12.80 8.83 -5.73
N LYS A 87 -12.51 9.84 -4.88
CA LYS A 87 -11.96 9.67 -3.52
C LYS A 87 -10.77 8.69 -3.51
N ALA A 88 -9.91 8.76 -4.53
CA ALA A 88 -8.74 7.92 -4.71
C ALA A 88 -7.46 8.76 -4.57
N SER A 89 -6.32 8.11 -4.37
CA SER A 89 -5.04 8.82 -4.42
C SER A 89 -4.61 9.07 -5.87
N TYR A 90 -3.84 10.14 -6.10
CA TYR A 90 -3.18 10.39 -7.39
C TYR A 90 -2.40 9.16 -7.89
N GLY A 91 -1.66 8.50 -6.98
CA GLY A 91 -0.90 7.29 -7.31
C GLY A 91 -1.78 6.12 -7.73
N THR A 92 -2.98 6.00 -7.15
CA THR A 92 -3.98 4.99 -7.54
C THR A 92 -4.48 5.24 -8.95
N ILE A 93 -4.91 6.47 -9.26
CA ILE A 93 -5.41 6.83 -10.60
C ILE A 93 -4.31 6.71 -11.66
N ARG A 94 -3.09 7.21 -11.38
CA ARG A 94 -1.96 7.08 -12.30
C ARG A 94 -1.63 5.62 -12.61
N ARG A 95 -1.60 4.75 -11.60
CA ARG A 95 -1.34 3.31 -11.79
C ARG A 95 -2.46 2.64 -12.58
N LEU A 96 -3.71 3.06 -12.36
CA LEU A 96 -4.88 2.57 -13.10
C LEU A 96 -4.80 2.96 -14.58
N LEU A 97 -4.53 4.23 -14.89
CA LEU A 97 -4.34 4.69 -16.28
C LEU A 97 -3.18 3.97 -16.99
N LEU A 98 -2.05 3.77 -16.30
CA LEU A 98 -0.92 3.00 -16.84
C LEU A 98 -1.28 1.53 -17.10
N ARG A 99 -2.07 0.91 -16.21
CA ARG A 99 -2.56 -0.46 -16.39
C ARG A 99 -3.48 -0.59 -17.59
N GLU A 100 -4.33 0.40 -17.83
CA GLU A 100 -5.20 0.50 -19.02
C GLU A 100 -4.46 0.94 -20.29
N LYS A 101 -3.12 1.02 -20.25
CA LYS A 101 -2.26 1.44 -21.38
C LYS A 101 -2.57 2.85 -21.90
N VAL A 102 -3.18 3.71 -21.07
CA VAL A 102 -3.43 5.11 -21.41
C VAL A 102 -2.11 5.88 -21.37
N ALA A 103 -1.77 6.54 -22.47
CA ALA A 103 -0.57 7.38 -22.55
C ALA A 103 -0.70 8.58 -21.60
N ILE A 104 0.15 8.62 -20.58
CA ILE A 104 0.15 9.73 -19.63
C ILE A 104 0.73 10.96 -20.31
N ARG A 105 -0.11 11.98 -20.48
CA ARG A 105 0.27 13.31 -20.98
C ARG A 105 1.43 13.84 -20.13
N PRO A 106 2.52 14.34 -20.76
CA PRO A 106 3.62 14.94 -20.03
C PRO A 106 3.06 16.09 -19.20
N HIS A 107 3.16 15.95 -17.89
CA HIS A 107 2.69 16.98 -16.99
C HIS A 107 3.70 18.13 -17.07
N GLY A 108 3.36 19.17 -17.83
CA GLY A 108 4.09 20.42 -17.84
C GLY A 108 4.02 21.04 -16.45
N GLY A 109 5.01 20.71 -15.59
CA GLY A 109 5.37 21.38 -14.35
C GLY A 109 4.22 21.71 -13.39
N GLN A 110 4.07 20.91 -12.34
CA GLN A 110 3.27 21.26 -11.15
C GLN A 110 3.73 22.55 -10.43
N ASN A 111 4.66 23.32 -10.98
CA ASN A 111 5.19 24.56 -10.39
C ASN A 111 4.63 25.85 -11.01
N ALA A 112 3.69 25.81 -11.97
CA ALA A 112 3.20 27.02 -12.64
C ALA A 112 1.86 27.59 -12.10
N LEU A 113 1.06 26.82 -11.35
CA LEU A 113 -0.32 27.23 -10.98
C LEU A 113 -0.55 27.53 -9.49
N ASP A 114 0.39 27.20 -8.60
CA ASP A 114 0.24 27.47 -7.16
C ASP A 114 0.65 28.90 -6.73
N ARG A 115 0.79 29.83 -7.69
CA ARG A 115 1.10 31.26 -7.40
C ARG A 115 -0.08 32.21 -7.63
N ARG A 116 -1.30 31.74 -7.92
CA ARG A 116 -2.42 32.63 -8.28
C ARG A 116 -3.80 32.19 -7.74
N SER A 117 -3.88 31.69 -6.51
CA SER A 117 -5.20 31.39 -5.89
C SER A 117 -5.28 31.68 -4.39
N THR A 118 -4.62 32.73 -3.91
CA THR A 118 -4.90 33.30 -2.58
C THR A 118 -4.89 34.82 -2.71
N GLY A 119 -6.07 35.37 -3.02
CA GLY A 119 -6.23 36.81 -3.15
C GLY A 119 -7.53 37.20 -3.81
N ASP A 120 -8.68 36.72 -3.34
CA ASP A 120 -9.86 37.58 -3.31
C ASP A 120 -10.91 37.08 -2.30
N THR A 121 -11.69 38.03 -1.80
CA THR A 121 -12.80 37.93 -0.84
C THR A 121 -12.46 38.21 0.63
N GLN A 122 -12.19 39.49 0.91
CA GLN A 122 -12.70 40.13 2.11
C GLN A 122 -13.59 41.31 1.72
N ARG A 123 -14.91 41.08 1.74
CA ARG A 123 -15.94 42.11 1.89
C ARG A 123 -17.04 41.55 2.77
N HIS A 124 -17.08 42.02 4.01
CA HIS A 124 -18.27 42.61 4.63
C HIS A 124 -17.86 43.39 5.87
#